data_AF-A0A950JTQ1-F1
#
_entry.id   AF-A0A950JTQ1-F1
#
_cell.length_a   1.000
_cell.length_b   1.000
_cell.length_c   1.000
_cell.angle_alpha   90.00
_cell.angle_beta   90.00
_cell.angle_gamma   90.00
#
_symmetry.space_group_name_H-M   'P 1'
#
loop_
_entity.id
_entity.type
_entity.pdbx_description
1 polymer ?
#
loop_
_entity_poly.entity_id
_entity_poly.type
_entity_poly.pdbx_seq_one_letter_code
_entity_poly.pdbx_strand_id
1 'polypeptide(L)'
;MHKAALVAITLALVLNGASAFAQGPSQSGPQNPAMKSQDANNSGMPVKGANSFTMSEARSHIEGKGYTHVTMLKKDNAGVWRGMAMKDGQKVHVSLDYQGNVNTD
;
A
#
# COMPACT_ATOMS: atom_id res chain seq x y z
N MET A 1 -7.02 -61.80 -27.11
CA MET A 1 -6.75 -62.57 -25.88
C MET A 1 -5.27 -62.44 -25.54
N HIS A 2 -4.86 -62.69 -24.29
CA HIS A 2 -3.50 -62.54 -23.69
C HIS A 2 -3.22 -61.11 -23.17
N LYS A 3 -3.53 -60.71 -21.92
CA LYS A 3 -3.01 -61.11 -20.58
C LYS A 3 -1.50 -60.91 -20.37
N ALA A 4 -1.19 -59.94 -19.47
CA ALA A 4 -0.10 -59.93 -18.48
C ALA A 4 1.35 -59.94 -19.05
N ALA A 5 2.43 -59.55 -18.38
CA ALA A 5 2.75 -59.18 -17.01
C ALA A 5 4.21 -58.67 -16.96
N LEU A 6 4.61 -58.10 -15.81
CA LEU A 6 5.94 -58.17 -15.16
C LEU A 6 7.19 -57.57 -15.88
N VAL A 7 7.79 -56.50 -15.34
CA VAL A 7 9.03 -56.49 -14.48
C VAL A 7 10.29 -56.80 -15.31
N ALA A 8 11.35 -55.99 -15.39
CA ALA A 8 12.24 -55.58 -14.30
C ALA A 8 13.43 -54.71 -14.81
N ILE A 9 13.98 -53.88 -13.92
CA ILE A 9 15.43 -53.73 -13.62
C ILE A 9 16.34 -52.90 -14.57
N THR A 10 16.49 -51.62 -14.20
CA THR A 10 17.71 -50.78 -14.00
C THR A 10 18.92 -50.83 -14.94
N LEU A 11 19.30 -49.65 -15.48
CA LEU A 11 20.65 -49.02 -15.55
C LEU A 11 20.50 -47.71 -16.37
N ALA A 12 21.11 -46.55 -16.14
CA ALA A 12 22.23 -46.13 -15.33
C ALA A 12 22.08 -44.62 -15.01
N LEU A 13 22.51 -44.22 -13.81
CA LEU A 13 22.63 -42.82 -13.39
C LEU A 13 23.82 -42.15 -14.11
N VAL A 14 23.58 -41.09 -14.87
CA VAL A 14 24.47 -39.91 -14.94
C VAL A 14 23.62 -38.70 -15.33
N LEU A 15 23.41 -37.74 -14.42
CA LEU A 15 23.12 -36.36 -14.81
C LEU A 15 24.08 -35.41 -14.08
N ASN A 16 24.89 -34.75 -14.90
CA ASN A 16 25.65 -33.57 -14.54
C ASN A 16 24.70 -32.36 -14.51
N GLY A 17 24.96 -31.44 -13.58
CA GLY A 17 24.88 -30.02 -13.92
C GLY A 17 23.90 -29.17 -13.12
N ALA A 18 24.49 -28.13 -12.52
CA ALA A 18 23.91 -26.87 -12.05
C ALA A 18 23.17 -26.89 -10.70
N SER A 19 23.88 -26.38 -9.70
CA SER A 19 23.33 -25.77 -8.48
C SER A 19 22.29 -24.71 -8.85
N ALA A 20 21.02 -25.02 -8.62
CA ALA A 20 19.92 -24.05 -8.66
C ALA A 20 19.68 -23.51 -7.25
N PHE A 21 19.93 -22.21 -7.09
CA PHE A 21 19.50 -21.41 -5.96
C PHE A 21 17.97 -21.33 -5.92
N ALA A 22 17.36 -21.53 -4.73
CA ALA A 22 16.38 -20.62 -4.13
C ALA A 22 15.65 -21.32 -2.97
N GLN A 23 15.99 -20.91 -1.75
CA GLN A 23 15.12 -21.08 -0.59
C GLN A 23 13.95 -20.11 -0.74
N GLY A 24 12.73 -20.62 -0.88
CA GLY A 24 11.52 -19.83 -0.70
C GLY A 24 10.65 -20.53 0.34
N PRO A 25 10.45 -19.96 1.54
CA PRO A 25 9.45 -20.50 2.46
C PRO A 25 8.04 -20.26 1.89
N SER A 26 7.28 -21.35 1.77
CA SER A 26 5.86 -21.35 1.42
C SER A 26 5.04 -20.52 2.43
N GLN A 27 4.30 -19.51 1.97
CA GLN A 27 3.28 -18.84 2.79
C GLN A 27 1.88 -19.25 2.31
N SER A 28 1.37 -20.35 2.85
CA SER A 28 -0.05 -20.71 2.82
C SER A 28 -0.71 -20.30 4.14
N GLY A 29 -1.41 -19.17 4.10
CA GLY A 29 -2.25 -18.58 5.14
C GLY A 29 -3.04 -17.43 4.50
N PRO A 30 -4.17 -16.96 5.09
CA PRO A 30 -4.92 -15.85 4.50
C PRO A 30 -3.98 -14.65 4.34
N GLN A 31 -3.62 -14.37 3.08
CA GLN A 31 -2.81 -13.23 2.71
C GLN A 31 -3.66 -11.99 2.98
N ASN A 32 -3.53 -11.41 4.17
CA ASN A 32 -3.88 -10.01 4.36
C ASN A 32 -2.69 -9.25 3.74
N PRO A 33 -2.79 -8.70 2.52
CA PRO A 33 -1.69 -7.93 1.97
C PRO A 33 -1.47 -6.80 2.98
N ALA A 34 -0.29 -6.73 3.57
CA ALA A 34 0.09 -5.54 4.33
C ALA A 34 -0.03 -4.38 3.33
N MET A 35 -1.09 -3.59 3.44
CA MET A 35 -1.39 -2.48 2.55
C MET A 35 -0.33 -1.41 2.74
N LYS A 36 0.85 -1.61 2.17
CA LYS A 36 1.89 -0.59 2.06
C LYS A 36 1.61 0.20 0.80
N SER A 37 0.60 1.05 0.89
CA SER A 37 0.45 2.20 0.00
C SER A 37 -0.19 3.37 0.76
N GLN A 38 0.23 3.62 2.00
CA GLN A 38 -0.06 4.89 2.69
C GLN A 38 0.69 6.08 2.05
N ASP A 39 1.69 5.77 1.23
CA ASP A 39 2.72 6.71 0.80
C ASP A 39 2.35 7.43 -0.50
N ALA A 40 1.57 6.78 -1.36
CA ALA A 40 1.14 7.35 -2.63
C ALA A 40 -0.08 8.24 -2.42
N ASN A 41 0.08 9.55 -2.62
CA ASN A 41 -1.06 10.38 -2.94
C ASN A 41 -1.50 10.02 -4.37
N ASN A 42 -2.65 9.36 -4.50
CA ASN A 42 -3.12 8.82 -5.77
C ASN A 42 -4.10 9.74 -6.51
N SER A 43 -4.27 10.99 -6.06
CA SER A 43 -5.27 11.88 -6.67
C SER A 43 -4.80 13.32 -6.74
N GLY A 44 -5.11 14.01 -7.85
CA GLY A 44 -4.98 15.46 -7.96
C GLY A 44 -6.11 16.23 -7.27
N MET A 45 -7.20 15.55 -6.86
CA MET A 45 -8.33 16.14 -6.15
C MET A 45 -8.81 15.29 -4.96
N PRO A 46 -9.29 15.88 -3.86
CA PRO A 46 -9.80 15.12 -2.73
C PRO A 46 -11.02 14.27 -3.08
N VAL A 47 -11.01 13.00 -2.66
CA VAL A 47 -12.16 12.10 -2.84
C VAL A 47 -13.20 12.33 -1.73
N LYS A 48 -14.48 12.50 -2.09
CA LYS A 48 -15.55 12.66 -1.09
C LYS A 48 -15.88 11.32 -0.42
N GLY A 49 -16.12 11.32 0.89
CA GLY A 49 -16.50 10.11 1.63
C GLY A 49 -16.52 10.28 3.15
N ALA A 50 -17.13 9.32 3.85
CA ALA A 50 -17.15 9.32 5.31
C ALA A 50 -15.73 9.15 5.85
N ASN A 51 -15.17 10.22 6.39
CA ASN A 51 -13.81 10.24 6.91
C ASN A 51 -13.79 9.96 8.42
N SER A 52 -13.01 8.97 8.85
CA SER A 52 -12.91 8.56 10.26
C SER A 52 -11.75 9.20 11.01
N PHE A 53 -10.87 9.95 10.34
CA PHE A 53 -9.78 10.65 11.00
C PHE A 53 -10.31 11.72 11.94
N THR A 54 -9.77 11.77 13.15
CA THR A 54 -9.87 12.94 14.01
C THR A 54 -9.05 14.09 13.44
N MET A 55 -9.26 15.31 13.96
CA MET A 55 -8.46 16.48 13.57
C MET A 55 -6.96 16.27 13.80
N SER A 56 -6.60 15.58 14.89
CA SER A 56 -5.20 15.32 15.25
C SER A 56 -4.54 14.33 14.27
N GLU A 57 -5.25 13.26 13.92
CA GLU A 57 -4.77 12.29 12.91
C GLU A 57 -4.67 12.93 11.53
N ALA A 58 -5.66 13.74 11.14
CA ALA A 58 -5.64 14.46 9.88
C ALA A 58 -4.45 15.41 9.78
N ARG A 59 -4.18 16.15 10.88
CA ARG A 59 -3.02 17.02 10.97
C ARG A 59 -1.72 16.23 10.86
N SER A 60 -1.58 15.13 11.59
CA SER A 60 -0.38 14.29 11.59
C SER A 60 -0.11 13.72 10.20
N HIS A 61 -1.17 13.34 9.47
CA HIS A 61 -1.06 12.83 8.11
C HIS A 61 -0.63 13.92 7.11
N ILE A 62 -1.18 15.13 7.24
CA ILE A 62 -0.75 16.29 6.45
C ILE A 62 0.72 16.61 6.76
N GLU A 63 1.12 16.68 8.02
CA GLU A 63 2.51 16.95 8.43
C GLU A 63 3.47 15.85 7.92
N GLY A 64 3.03 14.59 7.95
CA GLY A 64 3.78 13.45 7.40
C GLY A 64 4.03 13.51 5.88
N LYS A 65 3.29 14.36 5.14
CA LYS A 65 3.53 14.65 3.71
C LYS A 65 4.44 15.86 3.48
N GLY A 66 5.11 16.36 4.51
CA GLY A 66 6.09 17.46 4.42
C GLY A 66 5.47 18.86 4.55
N TYR A 67 4.21 18.95 4.95
CA TYR A 67 3.58 20.23 5.28
C TYR A 67 3.92 20.62 6.71
N THR A 68 3.96 21.92 6.97
CA THR A 68 4.20 22.46 8.32
C THR A 68 3.17 23.52 8.66
N HIS A 69 3.12 23.97 9.91
CA HIS A 69 2.22 25.05 10.35
C HIS A 69 0.75 24.84 9.93
N VAL A 70 0.24 23.62 10.10
CA VAL A 70 -1.15 23.29 9.76
C VAL A 70 -2.10 24.03 10.70
N THR A 71 -2.97 24.86 10.14
CA THR A 71 -3.89 25.74 10.87
C THR A 71 -5.29 25.73 10.25
N MET A 72 -6.29 26.10 11.03
CA MET A 72 -7.70 26.17 10.59
C MET A 72 -8.24 24.86 9.98
N LEU A 73 -7.69 23.72 10.42
CA LEU A 73 -8.05 22.41 9.90
C LEU A 73 -9.47 22.03 10.35
N LYS A 74 -10.38 21.86 9.40
CA LYS A 74 -11.79 21.52 9.65
C LYS A 74 -12.30 20.52 8.63
N LYS A 75 -13.09 19.56 9.08
CA LYS A 75 -13.79 18.62 8.21
C LYS A 75 -15.02 19.29 7.60
N ASP A 76 -15.16 19.20 6.28
CA ASP A 76 -16.30 19.71 5.54
C ASP A 76 -17.43 18.68 5.43
N ASN A 77 -18.56 19.08 4.81
CA ASN A 77 -19.72 18.22 4.60
C ASN A 77 -19.46 17.06 3.63
N ALA A 78 -18.41 17.12 2.83
CA ALA A 78 -17.97 16.04 1.95
C ALA A 78 -17.04 15.04 2.66
N GLY A 79 -16.74 15.29 3.94
CA GLY A 79 -15.83 14.50 4.75
C GLY A 79 -14.35 14.77 4.45
N VAL A 80 -14.03 15.86 3.76
CA VAL A 80 -12.64 16.26 3.49
C VAL A 80 -12.18 17.22 4.58
N TRP A 81 -11.04 16.94 5.18
CA TRP A 81 -10.37 17.89 6.07
C TRP A 81 -9.72 18.99 5.22
N ARG A 82 -9.96 20.26 5.56
CA ARG A 82 -9.42 21.42 4.85
C ARG A 82 -8.81 22.42 5.81
N GLY A 83 -7.70 23.03 5.44
CA GLY A 83 -7.04 24.04 6.25
C GLY A 83 -5.97 24.79 5.48
N MET A 84 -5.13 25.51 6.21
CA MET A 84 -3.92 26.15 5.70
C MET A 84 -2.70 25.40 6.19
N ALA A 85 -1.66 25.33 5.37
CA ALA A 85 -0.36 24.83 5.76
C ALA A 85 0.76 25.59 5.04
N MET A 86 1.99 25.36 5.47
CA MET A 86 3.20 25.84 4.82
C MET A 86 3.88 24.68 4.11
N LYS A 87 4.20 24.86 2.82
CA LYS A 87 4.98 23.92 2.03
C LYS A 87 5.97 24.71 1.19
N ASP A 88 7.23 24.30 1.19
CA ASP A 88 8.31 24.96 0.43
C ASP A 88 8.40 26.49 0.69
N GLY A 89 8.13 26.91 1.93
CA GLY A 89 8.14 28.32 2.35
C GLY A 89 6.89 29.13 1.96
N GLN A 90 5.92 28.52 1.27
CA GLN A 90 4.68 29.18 0.84
C GLN A 90 3.49 28.70 1.65
N LYS A 91 2.56 29.63 1.92
CA LYS A 91 1.27 29.30 2.53
C LYS A 91 0.34 28.77 1.45
N VAL A 92 -0.17 27.56 1.63
CA VAL A 92 -1.05 26.86 0.70
C VAL A 92 -2.32 26.40 1.41
N HIS A 93 -3.41 26.30 0.65
CA HIS A 93 -4.57 25.55 1.10
C HIS A 93 -4.24 24.07 1.01
N VAL A 94 -4.58 23.33 2.05
CA VAL A 94 -4.38 21.89 2.11
C VAL A 94 -5.69 21.19 2.34
N SER A 95 -5.82 20.00 1.76
CA SER A 95 -6.96 19.12 1.98
C SER A 95 -6.50 17.68 2.19
N LEU A 96 -7.22 16.95 3.03
CA LEU A 96 -7.03 15.54 3.29
C LEU A 96 -8.36 14.80 3.14
N ASP A 97 -8.41 13.83 2.24
CA ASP A 97 -9.61 13.00 2.04
C ASP A 97 -9.64 11.76 2.94
N TYR A 98 -10.74 11.00 2.84
CA TYR A 98 -10.97 9.80 3.66
C TYR A 98 -10.00 8.65 3.36
N GLN A 99 -9.32 8.67 2.20
CA GLN A 99 -8.33 7.67 1.80
C GLN A 99 -6.92 8.06 2.26
N GLY A 100 -6.74 9.29 2.74
CA GLY A 100 -5.43 9.80 3.14
C GLY A 100 -4.69 10.55 2.03
N ASN A 101 -5.33 10.95 0.93
CA ASN A 101 -4.66 11.79 -0.06
C ASN A 101 -4.58 13.24 0.43
N VAL A 102 -3.40 13.87 0.27
CA VAL A 102 -3.14 15.26 0.71
C VAL A 102 -2.91 16.19 -0.49
N ASN A 103 -3.88 17.04 -0.77
CA ASN A 103 -3.90 17.90 -1.95
C ASN A 103 -3.72 19.36 -1.60
N THR A 104 -3.08 20.12 -2.49
CA THR A 104 -3.01 21.58 -2.43
C THR A 104 -3.77 22.20 -3.58
N ASP A 105 -4.31 23.38 -3.35
CA ASP A 105 -4.77 24.31 -4.37
C ASP A 105 -3.73 25.43 -4.55
#